data_AF-X0YN44-F1
#
_entry.id   AF-X0YN44-F1
#
_cell.length_a   1.000
_cell.length_b   1.000
_cell.length_c   1.000
_cell.angle_alpha   90.00
_cell.angle_beta   90.00
_cell.angle_gamma   90.00
#
_symmetry.space_group_name_H-M   'P 1'
#
loop_
_entity.id
_entity.type
_entity.pdbx_description
1 polymer ?
#
loop_
_entity_poly.entity_id
_entity_poly.type
_entity_poly.pdbx_seq_one_letter_code
_entity_poly.pdbx_strand_id
1 'polypeptide(L)'
;KMPLSKFWGNKLMSILISKLIGKKFYDVSCGFRAYSQRALLSLNLQGRFTYTQETFIDLSFKQLKIVEIPVKVKYFSSRTSKIASNLFIYAINTLKIILGTYRDYRPLSFFSGFAIFFFLLSVFFGSILLWTFFTRGTFSPNIWSGFVGGTFLFIAIIFLVVGLSTDIINRIRINQENILYYLKRNSQKK
;
A
#
# COMPACT_ATOMS: atom_id res chain seq x y z
N LYS A 1 -9.08 26.75 -18.96
CA LYS A 1 -9.70 25.45 -18.58
C LYS A 1 -8.59 24.42 -18.34
N MET A 2 -8.75 23.49 -17.40
CA MET A 2 -7.73 22.48 -17.09
C MET A 2 -7.63 21.44 -18.22
N PRO A 3 -6.42 20.96 -18.60
CA PRO A 3 -6.27 19.89 -19.58
C PRO A 3 -6.95 18.59 -19.12
N LEU A 4 -7.65 17.91 -20.05
CA LEU A 4 -8.43 16.70 -19.77
C LEU A 4 -7.57 15.57 -19.18
N SER A 5 -6.36 15.34 -19.71
CA SER A 5 -5.43 14.32 -19.21
C SER A 5 -5.10 14.52 -17.72
N LYS A 6 -4.88 15.77 -17.30
CA LYS A 6 -4.55 16.13 -15.92
C LYS A 6 -5.76 15.98 -15.00
N PHE A 7 -6.95 16.32 -15.49
CA PHE A 7 -8.19 16.15 -14.73
C PHE A 7 -8.46 14.67 -14.43
N TRP A 8 -8.37 13.82 -15.44
CA TRP A 8 -8.54 12.38 -15.27
C TRP A 8 -7.45 11.74 -14.41
N GLY A 9 -6.19 12.15 -14.56
CA GLY A 9 -5.09 11.68 -13.70
C GLY A 9 -5.34 11.97 -12.21
N ASN A 10 -5.70 13.22 -11.87
CA ASN A 10 -6.04 13.58 -10.50
C ASN A 10 -7.26 12.81 -9.99
N LYS A 11 -8.31 12.68 -10.82
CA LYS A 11 -9.54 11.97 -10.43
C LYS A 11 -9.29 10.49 -10.16
N LEU A 12 -8.49 9.82 -10.99
CA LEU A 12 -8.08 8.44 -10.78
C LEU A 12 -7.31 8.29 -9.47
N MET A 13 -6.35 9.18 -9.20
CA MET A 13 -5.59 9.14 -7.95
C MET A 13 -6.49 9.36 -6.71
N SER A 14 -7.42 10.32 -6.77
CA SER A 14 -8.41 10.53 -5.70
C SER A 14 -9.24 9.28 -5.44
N ILE A 15 -9.73 8.61 -6.50
CA ILE A 15 -10.49 7.35 -6.38
C ILE A 15 -9.65 6.25 -5.73
N LEU A 16 -8.39 6.11 -6.14
CA LEU A 16 -7.51 5.06 -5.65
C LEU A 16 -7.16 5.25 -4.16
N ILE A 17 -6.74 6.46 -3.79
CA ILE A 17 -6.47 6.81 -2.39
C ILE A 17 -7.74 6.67 -1.55
N SER A 18 -8.89 7.08 -2.08
CA SER A 18 -10.18 6.91 -1.41
C SER A 18 -10.49 5.43 -1.13
N LYS A 19 -10.24 4.55 -2.11
CA LYS A 19 -10.45 3.11 -1.97
C LYS A 19 -9.48 2.49 -0.96
N LEU A 20 -8.21 2.90 -0.98
CA LEU A 20 -7.19 2.44 -0.04
C LEU A 20 -7.54 2.83 1.40
N ILE A 21 -8.02 4.06 1.59
CA ILE A 21 -8.36 4.62 2.90
C ILE A 21 -9.75 4.14 3.39
N GLY A 22 -10.64 3.75 2.47
CA GLY A 22 -12.04 3.45 2.79
C GLY A 22 -12.89 4.69 3.04
N LYS A 23 -12.45 5.87 2.60
CA LYS A 23 -13.19 7.14 2.69
C LYS A 23 -13.17 7.84 1.34
N LYS A 24 -14.27 8.49 0.97
CA LYS A 24 -14.38 9.19 -0.31
C LYS A 24 -13.76 10.58 -0.23
N PHE A 25 -12.77 10.83 -1.08
CA PHE A 25 -12.12 12.12 -1.30
C PHE A 25 -12.18 12.49 -2.78
N TYR A 26 -12.41 13.76 -3.06
CA TYR A 26 -12.55 14.30 -4.40
C TYR A 26 -11.23 14.88 -4.91
N ASP A 27 -10.36 15.42 -4.05
CA ASP A 27 -9.05 15.96 -4.44
C ASP A 27 -7.96 15.68 -3.38
N VAL A 28 -7.19 14.62 -3.62
CA VAL A 28 -6.05 14.23 -2.76
C VAL A 28 -4.74 14.94 -3.11
N SER A 29 -4.70 15.64 -4.26
CA SER A 29 -3.51 16.28 -4.80
C SER A 29 -3.42 17.76 -4.43
N CYS A 30 -4.48 18.35 -3.87
CA CYS A 30 -4.50 19.72 -3.41
C CYS A 30 -3.45 19.97 -2.30
N GLY A 31 -2.68 21.05 -2.45
CA GLY A 31 -1.70 21.51 -1.45
C GLY A 31 -2.26 22.55 -0.47
N PHE A 32 -3.42 23.15 -0.77
CA PHE A 32 -4.07 24.12 0.11
C PHE A 32 -4.83 23.38 1.23
N ARG A 33 -4.27 23.40 2.44
CA ARG A 33 -4.76 22.61 3.58
C ARG A 33 -4.58 23.37 4.88
N ALA A 34 -5.54 23.21 5.79
CA ALA A 34 -5.43 23.67 7.17
C ALA A 34 -5.32 22.46 8.10
N TYR A 35 -4.38 22.51 9.04
CA TYR A 35 -4.16 21.45 10.02
C TYR A 35 -4.43 21.99 11.42
N SER A 36 -5.10 21.19 12.25
CA SER A 36 -5.07 21.41 13.68
C SER A 36 -3.66 21.13 14.22
N GLN A 37 -3.33 21.71 15.38
CA GLN A 37 -2.06 21.43 16.06
C GLN A 37 -1.83 19.93 16.25
N ARG A 38 -2.88 19.19 16.66
CA ARG A 38 -2.81 17.73 16.83
C ARG A 38 -2.47 17.01 15.52
N ALA A 39 -3.13 17.37 14.42
CA ALA A 39 -2.87 16.75 13.13
C ALA A 39 -1.44 17.04 12.68
N LEU A 40 -1.00 18.30 12.73
CA LEU A 40 0.33 18.71 12.31
C LEU A 40 1.46 18.00 13.09
N LEU A 41 1.32 17.91 14.41
CA LEU A 41 2.31 17.23 15.27
C LEU A 41 2.37 15.72 15.02
N SER A 42 1.23 15.11 14.67
CA SER A 42 1.13 13.66 14.41
C SER A 42 1.70 13.24 13.06
N LEU A 43 1.85 14.17 12.11
CA LEU A 43 2.39 13.86 10.79
C LEU A 43 3.85 13.41 10.88
N ASN A 44 4.14 12.31 10.18
CA ASN A 44 5.49 11.79 9.98
C ASN A 44 5.64 11.27 8.54
N LEU A 45 5.99 12.17 7.62
CA LEU A 45 6.09 11.87 6.21
C LEU A 45 7.49 11.30 5.89
N GLN A 46 7.54 10.18 5.19
CA GLN A 46 8.76 9.49 4.75
C GLN A 46 9.23 9.95 3.37
N GLY A 47 8.43 10.72 2.63
CA GLY A 47 8.81 11.29 1.34
C GLY A 47 8.85 10.27 0.21
N ARG A 48 8.23 9.09 0.40
CA ARG A 48 8.10 8.07 -0.66
C ARG A 48 7.20 8.53 -1.80
N PHE A 49 6.28 9.46 -1.52
CA PHE A 49 5.29 9.99 -2.47
C PHE A 49 5.27 11.52 -2.45
N THR A 50 4.37 12.10 -3.25
CA THR A 50 4.02 13.51 -3.03
C THR A 50 3.43 13.66 -1.63
N TYR A 51 3.94 14.64 -0.89
CA TYR A 51 3.53 14.90 0.49
C TYR A 51 2.01 14.99 0.64
N THR A 52 1.31 15.46 -0.39
CA THR A 52 -0.14 15.61 -0.44
C THR A 52 -0.87 14.28 -0.25
N GLN A 53 -0.51 13.26 -1.02
CA GLN A 53 -1.12 11.94 -0.95
C GLN A 53 -0.71 11.22 0.33
N GLU A 54 0.58 11.29 0.67
CA GLU A 54 1.13 10.67 1.88
C GLU A 54 0.43 11.18 3.15
N THR A 55 0.18 12.49 3.21
CA THR A 55 -0.59 13.12 4.30
C THR A 55 -2.00 12.52 4.44
N PHE A 56 -2.72 12.28 3.33
CA PHE A 56 -4.06 11.68 3.41
C PHE A 56 -4.02 10.27 4.00
N ILE A 57 -3.06 9.48 3.52
CA ILE A 57 -2.87 8.09 3.96
C ILE A 57 -2.50 8.06 5.44
N ASP A 58 -1.48 8.84 5.85
CA ASP A 58 -0.98 8.89 7.23
C ASP A 58 -2.06 9.35 8.22
N LEU A 59 -2.71 10.49 7.94
CA LEU A 59 -3.76 11.02 8.80
C LEU A 59 -4.95 10.07 8.91
N SER A 60 -5.33 9.40 7.82
CA SER A 60 -6.44 8.47 7.88
C SER A 60 -6.10 7.16 8.59
N PHE A 61 -4.86 6.67 8.46
CA PHE A 61 -4.42 5.52 9.25
C PHE A 61 -4.38 5.83 10.75
N LYS A 62 -4.01 7.07 11.10
CA LYS A 62 -4.10 7.64 12.46
C LYS A 62 -5.54 7.99 12.88
N GLN A 63 -6.53 7.65 12.07
CA GLN A 63 -7.96 7.85 12.32
C GLN A 63 -8.35 9.32 12.58
N LEU A 64 -7.57 10.27 12.05
CA LEU A 64 -7.91 11.69 12.14
C LEU A 64 -9.02 12.05 11.15
N LYS A 65 -9.82 13.06 11.52
CA LYS A 65 -10.90 13.57 10.67
C LYS A 65 -10.31 14.45 9.57
N ILE A 66 -10.56 14.07 8.32
CA ILE A 66 -10.21 14.83 7.13
C ILE A 66 -11.52 15.27 6.46
N VAL A 67 -11.63 16.56 6.15
CA VAL A 67 -12.82 17.15 5.52
C VAL A 67 -12.37 17.97 4.31
N GLU A 68 -13.08 17.80 3.19
CA GLU A 68 -12.88 18.61 2.00
C GLU A 68 -13.95 19.70 1.93
N ILE A 69 -13.52 20.94 1.73
CA ILE A 69 -14.42 22.09 1.51
C ILE A 69 -14.32 22.45 0.03
N PRO A 70 -15.43 22.40 -0.73
CA PRO A 70 -15.40 22.72 -2.16
C PRO A 70 -15.11 24.21 -2.37
N VAL A 71 -14.03 24.52 -3.07
CA VAL A 71 -13.64 25.89 -3.42
C VAL A 71 -13.58 26.03 -4.94
N LYS A 72 -14.13 27.12 -5.48
CA LYS A 72 -14.01 27.43 -6.91
C LYS A 72 -12.59 27.93 -7.19
N VAL A 73 -11.85 27.19 -8.02
CA VAL A 73 -10.48 27.53 -8.40
C VAL A 73 -10.38 27.93 -9.87
N LYS A 74 -9.60 28.98 -10.17
CA LYS A 74 -9.31 29.43 -11.54
C LYS A 74 -8.03 28.75 -12.04
N TYR A 75 -8.10 28.05 -13.17
CA TYR A 75 -6.93 27.41 -13.78
C TYR A 75 -6.20 28.39 -14.70
N PHE A 76 -4.97 28.76 -14.36
CA PHE A 76 -4.10 29.59 -15.19
C PHE A 76 -3.34 28.73 -16.22
N SER A 77 -3.39 29.13 -17.50
CA SER A 77 -2.74 28.43 -18.62
C SER A 77 -1.20 28.46 -18.54
N SER A 78 -0.63 29.50 -17.92
CA SER A 78 0.81 29.63 -17.68
C SER A 78 1.36 28.65 -16.63
N ARG A 79 0.49 27.90 -15.93
CA ARG A 79 0.91 26.92 -14.93
C ARG A 79 1.56 25.72 -15.60
N THR A 80 2.88 25.60 -15.45
CA THR A 80 3.61 24.37 -15.74
C THR A 80 3.23 23.31 -14.70
N SER A 81 2.71 22.19 -15.18
CA SER A 81 2.30 21.07 -14.34
C SER A 81 3.46 20.11 -14.22
N LYS A 82 3.89 19.80 -12.99
CA LYS A 82 4.85 18.71 -12.71
C LYS A 82 4.21 17.31 -12.79
N ILE A 83 2.89 17.23 -12.98
CA ILE A 83 2.18 15.94 -13.15
C ILE A 83 2.55 15.36 -14.51
N ALA A 84 3.02 14.10 -14.47
CA ALA A 84 3.65 13.37 -15.57
C ALA A 84 2.92 13.52 -16.90
N SER A 85 3.70 13.70 -17.97
CA SER A 85 3.24 13.81 -19.36
C SER A 85 2.58 12.54 -19.90
N ASN A 86 2.78 11.39 -19.24
CA ASN A 86 2.30 10.09 -19.68
C ASN A 86 1.41 9.42 -18.62
N LEU A 87 0.14 9.21 -18.98
CA LEU A 87 -0.89 8.57 -18.14
C LEU A 87 -0.51 7.13 -17.74
N PHE A 88 0.18 6.39 -18.61
CA PHE A 88 0.58 5.01 -18.35
C PHE A 88 1.68 4.91 -17.29
N ILE A 89 2.72 5.74 -17.43
CA ILE A 89 3.80 5.86 -16.43
C ILE A 89 3.21 6.31 -15.09
N TYR A 90 2.26 7.24 -15.12
CA TYR A 90 1.55 7.69 -13.93
C TYR A 90 0.77 6.55 -13.27
N ALA A 91 0.06 5.72 -14.04
CA ALA A 91 -0.69 4.58 -13.52
C ALA A 91 0.22 3.51 -12.89
N ILE A 92 1.33 3.14 -13.55
CA ILE A 92 2.31 2.18 -13.01
C ILE A 92 2.93 2.71 -11.72
N ASN A 93 3.37 3.97 -11.71
CA ASN A 93 3.91 4.59 -10.52
C ASN A 93 2.87 4.54 -9.40
N THR A 94 1.65 4.97 -9.67
CA THR A 94 0.54 4.92 -8.71
C THR A 94 0.26 3.52 -8.17
N LEU A 95 0.33 2.48 -9.00
CA LEU A 95 0.17 1.10 -8.54
C LEU A 95 1.29 0.69 -7.57
N LYS A 96 2.54 1.02 -7.89
CA LYS A 96 3.69 0.79 -6.99
C LYS A 96 3.50 1.51 -5.65
N ILE A 97 2.97 2.73 -5.69
CA ILE A 97 2.63 3.54 -4.51
C ILE A 97 1.60 2.81 -3.63
N ILE A 98 0.51 2.36 -4.23
CA ILE A 98 -0.58 1.66 -3.55
C ILE A 98 -0.09 0.37 -2.93
N LEU A 99 0.65 -0.45 -3.69
CA LEU A 99 1.20 -1.70 -3.21
C LEU A 99 2.22 -1.48 -2.08
N GLY A 100 3.10 -0.49 -2.22
CA GLY A 100 4.05 -0.11 -1.18
C GLY A 100 3.34 0.35 0.09
N THR A 101 2.32 1.21 -0.04
CA THR A 101 1.49 1.67 1.07
C THR A 101 0.77 0.52 1.75
N TYR A 102 0.12 -0.37 0.99
CA TYR A 102 -0.60 -1.50 1.55
C TYR A 102 0.35 -2.46 2.28
N ARG A 103 1.54 -2.72 1.72
CA ARG A 103 2.61 -3.46 2.40
C ARG A 103 3.05 -2.77 3.70
N ASP A 104 3.23 -1.45 3.70
CA ASP A 104 3.75 -0.73 4.86
C ASP A 104 2.72 -0.64 6.01
N TYR A 105 1.42 -0.53 5.70
CA TYR A 105 0.35 -0.40 6.71
C TYR A 105 -0.31 -1.73 7.10
N ARG A 106 -0.34 -2.72 6.20
CA ARG A 106 -0.90 -4.06 6.45
C ARG A 106 0.05 -5.16 5.92
N PRO A 107 1.28 -5.24 6.45
CA PRO A 107 2.30 -6.15 5.94
C PRO A 107 1.88 -7.61 6.02
N LEU A 108 1.26 -8.04 7.13
CA LEU A 108 0.84 -9.43 7.31
C LEU A 108 -0.17 -9.84 6.23
N SER A 109 -1.20 -9.03 5.98
CA SER A 109 -2.20 -9.30 4.95
C SER A 109 -1.60 -9.29 3.54
N PHE A 110 -0.59 -8.47 3.28
CA PHE A 110 0.09 -8.42 1.99
C PHE A 110 0.90 -9.69 1.73
N PHE A 111 1.79 -10.06 2.65
CA PHE A 111 2.67 -11.22 2.46
C PHE A 111 1.93 -12.56 2.64
N SER A 112 0.91 -12.63 3.50
CA SER A 112 0.05 -13.83 3.59
C SER A 112 -0.72 -14.10 2.30
N GLY A 113 -1.09 -13.06 1.53
CA GLY A 113 -1.67 -13.24 0.19
C GLY A 113 -0.73 -14.02 -0.75
N PHE A 114 0.56 -13.67 -0.77
CA PHE A 114 1.57 -14.42 -1.53
C PHE A 114 1.81 -15.81 -0.96
N ALA A 115 1.88 -15.95 0.38
CA ALA A 115 2.03 -17.24 1.02
C ALA A 115 0.89 -18.21 0.63
N ILE A 116 -0.36 -17.75 0.67
CA ILE A 116 -1.54 -18.53 0.26
C ILE A 116 -1.45 -18.89 -1.21
N PHE A 117 -1.08 -17.95 -2.09
CA PHE A 117 -0.92 -18.22 -3.52
C PHE A 117 0.08 -19.35 -3.79
N PHE A 118 1.28 -19.27 -3.19
CA PHE A 118 2.30 -20.32 -3.35
C PHE A 118 1.92 -21.62 -2.64
N PHE A 119 1.21 -21.55 -1.52
CA PHE A 119 0.69 -22.72 -0.83
C PHE A 119 -0.32 -23.48 -1.69
N LEU A 120 -1.25 -22.78 -2.35
CA LEU A 120 -2.19 -23.41 -3.28
C LEU A 120 -1.48 -24.07 -4.46
N LEU A 121 -0.43 -23.44 -4.99
CA LEU A 121 0.38 -24.00 -6.05
C LEU A 121 1.14 -25.25 -5.58
N SER A 122 1.66 -25.22 -4.36
CA SER A 122 2.29 -26.37 -3.71
C SER A 122 1.32 -27.55 -3.57
N VAL A 123 0.11 -27.29 -3.07
CA VAL A 123 -0.94 -28.31 -2.92
C VAL A 123 -1.35 -28.87 -4.28
N PHE A 124 -1.46 -28.03 -5.30
CA PHE A 124 -1.77 -28.46 -6.67
C PHE A 124 -0.72 -29.45 -7.19
N PHE A 125 0.56 -29.09 -7.17
CA PHE A 125 1.63 -29.99 -7.63
C PHE A 125 1.81 -31.22 -6.74
N GLY A 126 1.66 -31.07 -5.42
CA GLY A 126 1.67 -32.19 -4.48
C GLY A 126 0.54 -33.18 -4.73
N SER A 127 -0.65 -32.71 -5.13
CA SER A 127 -1.79 -33.58 -5.46
C SER A 127 -1.53 -34.46 -6.69
N ILE A 128 -0.78 -33.98 -7.68
CA ILE A 128 -0.38 -34.76 -8.87
C ILE A 128 0.53 -35.92 -8.46
N LEU A 129 1.48 -35.67 -7.54
CA LEU A 129 2.36 -36.70 -7.01
C LEU A 129 1.55 -37.76 -6.23
N LEU A 130 0.67 -37.32 -5.33
CA LEU A 130 -0.16 -38.22 -4.51
C LEU A 130 -1.10 -39.06 -5.39
N TRP A 131 -1.72 -38.46 -6.39
CA TRP A 131 -2.57 -39.19 -7.34
C TRP A 131 -1.79 -40.27 -8.10
N THR A 132 -0.55 -39.98 -8.51
CA THR A 132 0.32 -40.96 -9.17
C THR A 132 0.65 -42.12 -8.23
N PHE A 133 0.93 -41.82 -6.96
CA PHE A 133 1.19 -42.83 -5.95
C PHE A 133 -0.01 -43.74 -5.70
N PHE A 134 -1.23 -43.18 -5.55
CA PHE A 134 -2.44 -43.98 -5.32
C PHE A 134 -2.85 -44.82 -6.52
N THR A 135 -2.59 -44.36 -7.75
CA THR A 135 -2.98 -45.09 -8.97
C THR A 135 -1.97 -46.16 -9.38
N ARG A 136 -0.67 -45.95 -9.13
CA ARG A 136 0.39 -46.84 -9.62
C ARG A 136 1.17 -47.56 -8.52
N GLY A 137 0.98 -47.20 -7.26
CA GLY A 137 1.79 -47.69 -6.13
C GLY A 137 3.25 -47.22 -6.15
N THR A 138 3.62 -46.36 -7.11
CA THR A 138 4.98 -45.82 -7.26
C THR A 138 4.93 -44.31 -7.53
N PHE A 139 6.00 -43.60 -7.18
CA PHE A 139 6.10 -42.15 -7.42
C PHE A 139 6.52 -41.80 -8.85
N SER A 140 6.99 -42.78 -9.63
CA SER A 140 7.36 -42.62 -11.04
C SER A 140 6.11 -42.59 -11.93
N PRO A 141 6.04 -41.73 -12.96
CA PRO A 141 7.05 -40.82 -13.49
C PRO A 141 6.99 -39.39 -12.90
N ASN A 142 6.01 -39.09 -12.04
CA ASN A 142 5.66 -37.72 -11.66
C ASN A 142 6.44 -37.19 -10.45
N ILE A 143 7.62 -37.73 -10.14
CA ILE A 143 8.49 -37.28 -9.04
C ILE A 143 8.79 -35.78 -9.13
N TRP A 144 8.93 -35.25 -10.35
CA TRP A 144 9.13 -33.83 -10.63
C TRP A 144 8.07 -32.94 -9.96
N SER A 145 6.81 -33.38 -9.93
CA SER A 145 5.71 -32.61 -9.32
C SER A 145 5.87 -32.47 -7.81
N GLY A 146 6.45 -33.48 -7.15
CA GLY A 146 6.81 -33.42 -5.73
C GLY A 146 7.88 -32.37 -5.43
N PHE A 147 8.95 -32.33 -6.23
CA PHE A 147 10.02 -31.33 -6.08
C PHE A 147 9.52 -29.90 -6.31
N VAL A 148 8.71 -29.70 -7.36
CA VAL A 148 8.08 -28.40 -7.65
C VAL A 148 7.14 -28.00 -6.51
N GLY A 149 6.30 -28.93 -6.05
CA GLY A 149 5.37 -28.71 -4.93
C GLY A 149 6.09 -28.36 -3.63
N GLY A 150 7.16 -29.09 -3.28
CA GLY A 150 7.99 -28.82 -2.10
C GLY A 150 8.69 -27.46 -2.17
N THR A 151 9.17 -27.06 -3.35
CA THR A 151 9.79 -25.74 -3.56
C THR A 151 8.78 -24.61 -3.34
N PHE A 152 7.56 -24.74 -3.89
CA PHE A 152 6.50 -23.75 -3.65
C PHE A 152 6.04 -23.72 -2.19
N LEU A 153 6.03 -24.87 -1.50
CA LEU A 153 5.74 -24.90 -0.06
C LEU A 153 6.77 -24.09 0.73
N PHE A 154 8.05 -24.30 0.43
CA PHE A 154 9.14 -23.59 1.07
C PHE A 154 9.05 -22.08 0.83
N ILE A 155 8.76 -21.66 -0.41
CA ILE A 155 8.53 -20.25 -0.74
C ILE A 155 7.33 -19.69 0.04
N ALA A 156 6.23 -20.43 0.16
CA ALA A 156 5.06 -20.00 0.93
C ALA A 156 5.39 -19.75 2.40
N ILE A 157 6.16 -20.66 3.02
CA ILE A 157 6.62 -20.52 4.41
C ILE A 157 7.50 -19.27 4.57
N ILE A 158 8.43 -19.02 3.65
CA ILE A 158 9.27 -17.81 3.67
C ILE A 158 8.41 -16.55 3.65
N PHE A 159 7.43 -16.48 2.75
CA PHE A 159 6.52 -15.33 2.68
C PHE A 159 5.74 -15.14 3.99
N LEU A 160 5.29 -16.21 4.63
CA LEU A 160 4.61 -16.15 5.91
C LEU A 160 5.53 -15.60 7.01
N VAL A 161 6.77 -16.09 7.10
CA VAL A 161 7.77 -15.63 8.08
C VAL A 161 8.12 -14.15 7.87
N VAL A 162 8.32 -13.72 6.62
CA VAL A 162 8.57 -12.31 6.27
C VAL A 162 7.35 -11.45 6.63
N GLY A 163 6.14 -11.94 6.39
CA GLY A 163 4.90 -11.29 6.77
C GLY A 163 4.81 -11.03 8.27
N LEU A 164 5.07 -12.05 9.10
CA LEU A 164 5.07 -11.93 10.55
C LEU A 164 6.16 -10.97 11.05
N SER A 165 7.37 -11.10 10.50
CA SER A 165 8.51 -10.23 10.86
C SER A 165 8.21 -8.77 10.58
N THR A 166 7.67 -8.47 9.39
CA THR A 166 7.34 -7.10 8.98
C THR A 166 6.19 -6.52 9.81
N ASP A 167 5.24 -7.35 10.24
CA ASP A 167 4.13 -6.92 11.10
C ASP A 167 4.59 -6.52 12.51
N ILE A 168 5.57 -7.23 13.07
CA ILE A 168 6.23 -6.83 14.32
C ILE A 168 6.96 -5.49 14.14
N ILE A 169 7.72 -5.33 13.06
CA ILE A 169 8.42 -4.07 12.74
C ILE A 169 7.43 -2.91 12.60
N ASN A 170 6.28 -3.14 11.96
CA ASN A 170 5.24 -2.11 11.82
C ASN A 170 4.67 -1.68 13.19
N ARG A 171 4.47 -2.61 14.13
CA ARG A 171 4.09 -2.27 15.52
C ARG A 171 5.15 -1.40 16.21
N ILE A 172 6.44 -1.72 16.04
CA ILE A 172 7.54 -0.92 16.59
C ILE A 172 7.53 0.49 15.98
N ARG A 173 7.36 0.61 14.65
CA ARG A 173 7.25 1.90 13.96
C ARG A 173 6.10 2.74 14.54
N ILE A 174 4.92 2.16 14.73
CA ILE A 174 3.76 2.88 15.29
C ILE A 174 4.07 3.40 16.70
N ASN A 175 4.73 2.59 17.54
CA ASN A 175 5.14 3.01 18.87
C ASN A 175 6.15 4.18 18.81
N GLN A 176 7.12 4.13 17.90
CA GLN A 176 8.08 5.22 17.69
C GLN A 176 7.39 6.51 17.22
N GLU A 177 6.40 6.42 16.33
CA GLU A 177 5.62 7.58 15.90
C GLU A 177 4.82 8.21 17.05
N ASN A 178 4.24 7.39 17.93
CA ASN A 178 3.56 7.87 19.12
C ASN A 178 4.52 8.58 20.08
N ILE A 179 5.71 8.01 20.33
CA ILE A 179 6.74 8.64 21.15
C ILE A 179 7.15 9.99 20.55
N LEU A 180 7.42 10.03 19.24
CA LEU A 180 7.77 11.27 18.54
C LEU A 180 6.67 12.33 18.66
N TYR A 181 5.40 11.94 18.54
CA TYR A 181 4.27 12.84 18.76
C TYR A 181 4.29 13.46 20.17
N TYR A 182 4.49 12.65 21.21
CA TYR A 182 4.55 13.16 22.58
C TYR A 182 5.75 14.07 22.82
N LEU A 183 6.92 13.75 22.26
CA LEU A 183 8.10 14.61 22.33
C LEU A 183 7.86 15.98 21.70
N LYS A 184 7.31 16.01 20.47
CA LYS A 184 6.97 17.28 19.77
C LYS A 184 5.90 18.08 20.54
N ARG A 185 4.91 17.40 21.12
CA ARG A 185 3.87 18.06 21.92
C ARG A 185 4.44 18.68 23.20
N ASN A 186 5.37 18.01 23.85
CA ASN A 186 5.99 18.49 25.09
C ASN A 186 6.98 19.64 24.82
N SER A 187 7.70 19.62 23.69
CA SER A 187 8.60 20.71 23.32
C SER A 187 7.88 22.03 23.04
N GLN A 188 6.60 21.99 22.62
CA GLN A 188 5.79 23.20 22.42
C GLN A 188 5.23 23.81 23.70
N LYS A 189 5.29 23.09 24.84
CA LYS A 189 4.84 23.60 26.14
C LYS A 189 5.94 24.30 26.93
N LYS A 190 7.20 24.15 26.50
CA LYS A 190 8.35 24.89 27.03
C LYS A 190 8.50 26.18 26.24
#